data_AF-A0A534TBM1-F1
#
_entry.id   AF-A0A534TBM1-F1
#
_cell.length_a   1.000
_cell.length_b   1.000
_cell.length_c   1.000
_cell.angle_alpha   90.00
_cell.angle_beta   90.00
_cell.angle_gamma   90.00
#
_symmetry.space_group_name_H-M   'P 1'
#
loop_
_entity.id
_entity.type
_entity.pdbx_description
1 polymer ?
#
loop_
_entity_poly.entity_id
_entity_poly.type
_entity_poly.pdbx_seq_one_letter_code
_entity_poly.pdbx_strand_id
1 'polypeptide(L)'
;VNHDVLRDPKVHLALGDGREFLLTTRATYDLIVSEPSSPYRAGMASLFTREFYQAAARRLAEGGIFSQWVQAYEVDPQTVRTIYATLGEVFPVVESWEVQLGDLLLTGRRQAEPDDLTRLATVVEAEPYRSALALLWGVAGVEGLYSGFIADGRLAAALRDGEGGRVNTDDRTVIEFEFARSVGRAGLFDPEDLFALAVARGNGRPPLAGGTVDWNLVGELRTVRALAEGRGTSARVKGPALQQRLLARDAYAHGDLRGAQEHWLAQDGGPRGPMDVTMLAESLSASADPRALPYIEQVRLLQPPEADALLARWKASAGEVGAAAEHLQAAFRGCRTFPWCYRPLLARSLELAWGLTQRRPDLGAALFETLAEPFAVRTLDGQRVSTYFSIGLATDFAGRCLAAFAALEPRVPWERRVLEQRERCYTLNHDPRAARAHADLAAFVAATPGTIDGGLGSPGR
;
A
#
# COMPACT_ATOMS: atom_id res chain seq x y z
N VAL A 1 -6.79 -2.65 -15.13
CA VAL A 1 -6.16 -3.04 -13.85
C VAL A 1 -5.29 -4.28 -14.01
N ASN A 2 -5.83 -5.45 -14.37
CA ASN A 2 -5.07 -6.69 -14.53
C ASN A 2 -4.79 -7.08 -16.00
N HIS A 3 -4.84 -6.11 -16.94
CA HIS A 3 -4.64 -6.34 -18.38
C HIS A 3 -5.52 -7.45 -19.00
N ASP A 4 -6.69 -7.72 -18.43
CA ASP A 4 -7.60 -8.78 -18.88
C ASP A 4 -6.90 -10.17 -18.92
N VAL A 5 -6.01 -10.41 -17.95
CA VAL A 5 -5.13 -11.60 -17.88
C VAL A 5 -5.86 -12.93 -18.04
N LEU A 6 -7.13 -13.02 -17.64
CA LEU A 6 -7.93 -14.24 -17.81
C LEU A 6 -8.25 -14.58 -19.27
N ARG A 7 -8.04 -13.65 -20.21
CA ARG A 7 -8.17 -13.89 -21.66
C ARG A 7 -6.83 -14.18 -22.34
N ASP A 8 -5.71 -14.09 -21.64
CA ASP A 8 -4.41 -14.42 -22.23
C ASP A 8 -4.34 -15.94 -22.47
N PRO A 9 -4.02 -16.41 -23.69
CA PRO A 9 -3.96 -17.84 -23.99
C PRO A 9 -2.87 -18.60 -23.22
N LYS A 10 -1.90 -17.91 -22.62
CA LYS A 10 -0.88 -18.51 -21.74
C LYS A 10 -1.38 -18.76 -20.33
N VAL A 11 -2.56 -18.23 -19.97
CA VAL A 11 -3.13 -18.34 -18.63
C VAL A 11 -4.15 -19.47 -18.61
N HIS A 12 -3.87 -20.47 -17.78
CA HIS A 12 -4.77 -21.61 -17.57
C HIS A 12 -5.30 -21.56 -16.14
N LEU A 13 -6.61 -21.32 -16.00
CA LEU A 13 -7.27 -21.26 -14.70
C LEU A 13 -7.71 -22.66 -14.25
N ALA A 14 -7.17 -23.13 -13.13
CA ALA A 14 -7.66 -24.30 -12.42
C ALA A 14 -8.41 -23.84 -11.16
N LEU A 15 -9.70 -24.21 -11.05
CA LEU A 15 -10.51 -23.92 -9.87
C LEU A 15 -10.44 -25.11 -8.91
N GLY A 16 -9.91 -24.90 -7.71
CA GLY A 16 -9.75 -25.92 -6.69
C GLY A 16 -8.77 -25.53 -5.61
N ASP A 17 -8.42 -26.48 -4.75
CA ASP A 17 -7.38 -26.31 -3.76
C ASP A 17 -5.99 -26.38 -4.42
N GLY A 18 -5.16 -25.35 -4.21
CA GLY A 18 -3.84 -25.26 -4.84
C GLY A 18 -2.89 -26.38 -4.41
N ARG A 19 -3.03 -26.89 -3.18
CA ARG A 19 -2.24 -28.01 -2.68
C ARG A 19 -2.67 -29.32 -3.32
N GLU A 20 -3.98 -29.59 -3.43
CA GLU A 20 -4.51 -30.74 -4.16
C GLU A 20 -4.05 -30.74 -5.63
N PHE A 21 -4.15 -29.60 -6.30
CA PHE A 21 -3.67 -29.45 -7.68
C PHE A 21 -2.18 -29.81 -7.81
N LEU A 22 -1.35 -29.29 -6.91
CA LEU A 22 0.10 -29.55 -6.91
C LEU A 22 0.46 -31.01 -6.62
N LEU A 23 -0.34 -31.67 -5.77
CA LEU A 23 -0.20 -33.09 -5.48
C LEU A 23 -0.58 -33.97 -6.69
N THR A 24 -1.59 -33.58 -7.46
CA THR A 24 -2.20 -34.43 -8.51
C THR A 24 -1.72 -34.16 -9.92
N THR A 25 -1.21 -32.96 -10.22
CA THR A 25 -0.71 -32.59 -11.55
C THR A 25 0.38 -33.55 -12.04
N ARG A 26 0.77 -33.51 -13.31
CA ARG A 26 1.99 -34.17 -13.81
C ARG A 26 2.99 -33.19 -14.39
N ALA A 27 2.59 -31.92 -14.50
CA ALA A 27 3.44 -30.87 -14.99
C ALA A 27 4.57 -30.55 -14.00
N THR A 28 5.65 -30.04 -14.56
CA THR A 28 6.78 -29.44 -13.85
C THR A 28 6.87 -27.96 -14.20
N TYR A 29 7.35 -27.14 -13.27
CA TYR A 29 7.36 -25.69 -13.37
C TYR A 29 8.74 -25.11 -13.06
N ASP A 30 9.14 -24.06 -13.76
CA ASP A 30 10.37 -23.31 -13.46
C ASP A 30 10.19 -22.37 -12.26
N LEU A 31 8.96 -21.92 -12.02
CA LEU A 31 8.58 -21.06 -10.92
C LEU A 31 7.24 -21.52 -10.36
N ILE A 32 7.18 -21.70 -9.04
CA ILE A 32 5.92 -21.90 -8.30
C ILE A 32 5.79 -20.73 -7.34
N VAL A 33 4.72 -19.94 -7.50
CA VAL A 33 4.38 -18.83 -6.59
C VAL A 33 3.19 -19.24 -5.75
N SER A 34 3.34 -19.20 -4.43
CA SER A 34 2.28 -19.46 -3.46
C SER A 34 1.91 -18.18 -2.74
N GLU A 35 0.70 -17.68 -3.00
CA GLU A 35 0.13 -16.48 -2.38
C GLU A 35 -1.14 -16.86 -1.61
N PRO A 36 -1.02 -17.53 -0.45
CA PRO A 36 -2.17 -17.91 0.36
C PRO A 36 -2.78 -16.69 1.08
N SER A 37 -3.98 -16.85 1.64
CA SER A 37 -4.52 -15.87 2.60
C SER A 37 -3.80 -15.98 3.95
N SER A 38 -4.15 -15.11 4.91
CA SER A 38 -3.54 -15.09 6.25
C SER A 38 -3.54 -16.48 6.91
N PRO A 39 -2.43 -16.95 7.49
CA PRO A 39 -2.30 -18.36 7.93
C PRO A 39 -3.25 -18.79 9.06
N TYR A 40 -3.82 -17.85 9.83
CA TYR A 40 -4.86 -18.15 10.82
C TYR A 40 -6.22 -18.50 10.21
N ARG A 41 -6.41 -18.27 8.91
CA ARG A 41 -7.65 -18.68 8.20
C ARG A 41 -7.61 -20.19 8.04
N ALA A 42 -8.72 -20.84 8.37
CA ALA A 42 -8.85 -22.29 8.30
C ALA A 42 -8.35 -22.84 6.95
N GLY A 43 -7.46 -23.83 7.00
CA GLY A 43 -6.86 -24.48 5.85
C GLY A 43 -5.61 -23.79 5.26
N MET A 44 -5.35 -22.51 5.55
CA MET A 44 -4.20 -21.79 4.97
C MET A 44 -2.86 -22.26 5.55
N ALA A 45 -2.80 -22.58 6.84
CA ALA A 45 -1.58 -23.09 7.46
C ALA A 45 -1.06 -24.40 6.84
N SER A 46 -1.91 -25.16 6.15
CA SER A 46 -1.51 -26.36 5.41
C SER A 46 -0.55 -26.06 4.24
N LEU A 47 -0.55 -24.82 3.73
CA LEU A 47 0.35 -24.33 2.68
C LEU A 47 1.71 -23.85 3.24
N PHE A 48 1.92 -23.99 4.55
CA PHE A 48 3.18 -23.70 5.25
C PHE A 48 3.77 -24.95 5.90
N THR A 49 3.35 -26.14 5.47
CA THR A 49 3.83 -27.41 6.03
C THR A 49 5.00 -27.94 5.23
N ARG A 50 5.85 -28.73 5.90
CA ARG A 50 6.93 -29.47 5.24
C ARG A 50 6.41 -30.33 4.10
N GLU A 51 5.27 -31.01 4.28
CA GLU A 51 4.67 -31.91 3.29
C GLU A 51 4.21 -31.14 2.04
N PHE A 52 3.64 -29.94 2.20
CA PHE A 52 3.32 -29.06 1.08
C PHE A 52 4.58 -28.59 0.35
N TYR A 53 5.62 -28.15 1.08
CA TYR A 53 6.88 -27.74 0.47
C TYR A 53 7.55 -28.89 -0.29
N GLN A 54 7.52 -30.12 0.23
CA GLN A 54 7.99 -31.30 -0.48
C GLN A 54 7.19 -31.57 -1.76
N ALA A 55 5.87 -31.37 -1.74
CA ALA A 55 5.03 -31.47 -2.93
C ALA A 55 5.43 -30.42 -3.97
N ALA A 56 5.63 -29.17 -3.57
CA ALA A 56 6.11 -28.10 -4.45
C ALA A 56 7.48 -28.41 -5.04
N ALA A 57 8.43 -28.83 -4.22
CA ALA A 57 9.78 -29.20 -4.66
C ALA A 57 9.75 -30.32 -5.71
N ARG A 58 8.90 -31.35 -5.55
CA ARG A 58 8.75 -32.43 -6.55
C ARG A 58 8.19 -31.96 -7.90
N ARG A 59 7.55 -30.79 -7.96
CA ARG A 59 7.01 -30.18 -9.19
C ARG A 59 7.90 -29.11 -9.79
N LEU A 60 9.02 -28.77 -9.16
CA LEU A 60 9.97 -27.83 -9.74
C LEU A 60 10.93 -28.52 -10.70
N ALA A 61 11.13 -27.92 -11.86
CA ALA A 61 12.22 -28.25 -12.78
C ALA A 61 13.60 -28.06 -12.11
N GLU A 62 14.65 -28.61 -12.70
CA GLU A 62 16.03 -28.30 -12.28
C GLU A 62 16.29 -26.79 -12.42
N GLY A 63 16.93 -26.19 -11.40
CA GLY A 63 17.08 -24.72 -11.31
C GLY A 63 15.79 -23.95 -10.93
N GLY A 64 14.65 -24.64 -10.76
CA GLY A 64 13.37 -23.99 -10.45
C GLY A 64 13.31 -23.35 -9.06
N ILE A 65 12.47 -22.32 -8.93
CA ILE A 65 12.32 -21.50 -7.72
C ILE A 65 10.90 -21.69 -7.14
N PHE A 66 10.82 -21.96 -5.84
CA PHE A 66 9.58 -21.78 -5.09
C PHE A 66 9.57 -20.37 -4.49
N SER A 67 8.44 -19.68 -4.50
CA SER A 67 8.30 -18.35 -3.91
C SER A 67 7.01 -18.30 -3.12
N GLN A 68 7.03 -17.86 -1.87
CA GLN A 68 5.84 -17.78 -1.03
C GLN A 68 5.73 -16.47 -0.29
N TRP A 69 4.55 -15.86 -0.37
CA TRP A 69 4.17 -14.72 0.46
C TRP A 69 4.01 -15.16 1.91
N VAL A 70 4.58 -14.37 2.82
CA VAL A 70 4.52 -14.55 4.27
C VAL A 70 4.07 -13.23 4.89
N GLN A 71 2.93 -13.29 5.58
CA GLN A 71 2.44 -12.20 6.42
C GLN A 71 3.48 -11.88 7.51
N ALA A 72 4.03 -10.65 7.50
CA ALA A 72 4.96 -10.16 8.52
C ALA A 72 4.38 -9.04 9.41
N TYR A 73 3.06 -8.90 9.43
CA TYR A 73 2.29 -8.11 10.40
C TYR A 73 1.42 -9.02 11.26
N GLU A 74 1.09 -8.58 12.49
CA GLU A 74 0.28 -9.37 13.42
C GLU A 74 0.80 -10.81 13.61
N VAL A 75 2.12 -10.96 13.63
CA VAL A 75 2.84 -12.23 13.79
C VAL A 75 4.01 -12.02 14.73
N ASP A 76 4.31 -13.03 15.55
CA ASP A 76 5.46 -12.99 16.46
C ASP A 76 6.73 -13.59 15.80
N PRO A 77 7.92 -13.25 16.31
CA PRO A 77 9.18 -13.71 15.72
C PRO A 77 9.40 -15.23 15.82
N GLN A 78 8.78 -15.93 16.78
CA GLN A 78 8.88 -17.39 16.87
C GLN A 78 8.16 -18.05 15.69
N THR A 79 6.96 -17.57 15.36
CA THR A 79 6.19 -18.07 14.21
C THR A 79 6.94 -17.89 12.90
N VAL A 80 7.53 -16.70 12.68
CA VAL A 80 8.35 -16.43 11.49
C VAL A 80 9.55 -17.39 11.42
N ARG A 81 10.25 -17.62 12.54
CA ARG A 81 11.37 -18.60 12.58
C ARG A 81 10.93 -20.03 12.25
N THR A 82 9.76 -20.46 12.74
CA THR A 82 9.21 -21.77 12.39
C THR A 82 8.90 -21.89 10.89
N ILE A 83 8.45 -20.81 10.22
CA ILE A 83 8.30 -20.79 8.74
C ILE A 83 9.66 -21.00 8.06
N TYR A 84 10.68 -20.23 8.44
CA TYR A 84 12.04 -20.40 7.91
C TYR A 84 12.56 -21.82 8.10
N ALA A 85 12.40 -22.38 9.29
CA ALA A 85 12.84 -23.73 9.59
C ALA A 85 12.12 -24.77 8.71
N THR A 86 10.80 -24.65 8.60
CA THR A 86 9.97 -25.60 7.84
C THR A 86 10.30 -25.55 6.34
N LEU A 87 10.47 -24.36 5.77
CA LEU A 87 10.87 -24.20 4.38
C LEU A 87 12.30 -24.69 4.15
N GLY A 88 13.21 -24.39 5.07
CA GLY A 88 14.62 -24.76 5.05
C GLY A 88 14.92 -26.26 5.23
N GLU A 89 13.95 -27.07 5.65
CA GLU A 89 14.02 -28.54 5.61
C GLU A 89 13.90 -29.11 4.20
N VAL A 90 13.25 -28.37 3.29
CA VAL A 90 12.98 -28.82 1.91
C VAL A 90 13.85 -28.10 0.90
N PHE A 91 14.06 -26.80 1.10
CA PHE A 91 14.89 -25.96 0.25
C PHE A 91 16.17 -25.56 0.99
N PRO A 92 17.35 -26.06 0.58
CA PRO A 92 18.63 -25.73 1.23
C PRO A 92 19.00 -24.24 1.16
N VAL A 93 18.44 -23.50 0.19
CA VAL A 93 18.70 -22.07 0.00
C VAL A 93 17.37 -21.34 0.09
N VAL A 94 17.21 -20.53 1.13
CA VAL A 94 16.02 -19.69 1.34
C VAL A 94 16.42 -18.23 1.43
N GLU A 95 16.04 -17.41 0.46
CA GLU A 95 16.27 -15.96 0.50
C GLU A 95 15.00 -15.23 0.91
N SER A 96 15.17 -14.02 1.43
CA SER A 96 14.07 -13.20 1.96
C SER A 96 14.05 -11.85 1.28
N TRP A 97 12.86 -11.47 0.85
CA TRP A 97 12.57 -10.18 0.24
C TRP A 97 11.39 -9.54 0.96
N GLU A 98 11.31 -8.23 0.92
CA GLU A 98 10.11 -7.47 1.24
C GLU A 98 9.52 -6.95 -0.08
N VAL A 99 8.31 -7.38 -0.40
CA VAL A 99 7.63 -7.01 -1.67
C VAL A 99 6.66 -5.85 -1.52
N GLN A 100 6.10 -5.75 -0.32
CA GLN A 100 5.34 -4.62 0.19
C GLN A 100 5.69 -4.50 1.67
N LEU A 101 5.60 -3.31 2.22
CA LEU A 101 5.94 -2.97 3.59
C LEU A 101 5.16 -3.83 4.59
N GLY A 102 5.87 -4.70 5.31
CA GLY A 102 5.27 -5.70 6.21
C GLY A 102 4.86 -7.03 5.54
N ASP A 103 5.16 -7.22 4.26
CA ASP A 103 4.93 -8.44 3.49
C ASP A 103 6.27 -9.05 3.04
N LEU A 104 6.58 -10.22 3.60
CA LEU A 104 7.76 -10.99 3.23
C LEU A 104 7.46 -11.87 2.01
N LEU A 105 8.46 -12.05 1.17
CA LEU A 105 8.51 -13.06 0.13
C LEU A 105 9.72 -13.95 0.39
N LEU A 106 9.49 -15.23 0.65
CA LEU A 106 10.56 -16.22 0.82
C LEU A 106 10.73 -17.00 -0.47
N THR A 107 11.94 -17.03 -1.02
CA THR A 107 12.28 -17.82 -2.19
C THR A 107 13.06 -19.06 -1.76
N GLY A 108 12.66 -20.24 -2.22
CA GLY A 108 13.33 -21.52 -1.96
C GLY A 108 13.96 -22.09 -3.22
N ARG A 109 15.25 -22.45 -3.15
CA ARG A 109 16.00 -23.12 -4.22
C ARG A 109 16.66 -24.40 -3.70
N ARG A 110 16.88 -25.37 -4.61
CA ARG A 110 17.61 -26.60 -4.31
C ARG A 110 19.12 -26.43 -4.30
N GLN A 111 19.63 -25.46 -5.04
CA GLN A 111 21.06 -25.18 -5.19
C GLN A 111 21.28 -23.68 -5.08
N ALA A 112 22.44 -23.30 -4.55
CA ALA A 112 22.86 -21.91 -4.48
C ALA A 112 23.39 -21.50 -5.85
N GLU A 113 22.83 -20.45 -6.42
CA GLU A 113 23.30 -19.86 -7.67
C GLU A 113 23.43 -18.35 -7.47
N PRO A 114 24.55 -17.74 -7.88
CA PRO A 114 24.70 -16.30 -7.81
C PRO A 114 23.76 -15.61 -8.80
N ASP A 115 23.26 -14.44 -8.42
CA ASP A 115 22.47 -13.61 -9.32
C ASP A 115 23.34 -13.08 -10.47
N ASP A 116 22.92 -13.33 -11.71
CA ASP A 116 23.56 -12.76 -12.91
C ASP A 116 23.16 -11.29 -13.06
N LEU A 117 24.04 -10.39 -12.62
CA LEU A 117 23.80 -8.95 -12.66
C LEU A 117 23.74 -8.39 -14.08
N THR A 118 24.45 -8.99 -15.04
CA THR A 118 24.39 -8.54 -16.44
C THR A 118 22.99 -8.80 -17.00
N ARG A 119 22.44 -9.97 -16.71
CA ARG A 119 21.06 -10.30 -17.06
C ARG A 119 20.07 -9.43 -16.30
N LEU A 120 20.20 -9.30 -14.98
CA LEU A 120 19.25 -8.53 -14.16
C LEU A 120 19.20 -7.07 -14.57
N ALA A 121 20.35 -6.43 -14.84
CA ALA A 121 20.40 -5.05 -15.31
C ALA A 121 19.65 -4.84 -16.64
N THR A 122 19.55 -5.89 -17.49
CA THR A 122 18.75 -5.84 -18.72
C THR A 122 17.26 -6.06 -18.43
N VAL A 123 16.94 -7.01 -17.54
CA VAL A 123 15.55 -7.39 -17.24
C VAL A 123 14.79 -6.28 -16.55
N VAL A 124 15.40 -5.60 -15.57
CA VAL A 124 14.74 -4.52 -14.80
C VAL A 124 14.40 -3.30 -15.66
N GLU A 125 15.06 -3.12 -16.79
CA GLU A 125 14.80 -2.04 -17.74
C GLU A 125 13.75 -2.40 -18.82
N ALA A 126 13.30 -3.66 -18.86
CA ALA A 126 12.28 -4.14 -19.78
C ALA A 126 10.87 -4.11 -19.16
N GLU A 127 9.84 -3.96 -19.99
CA GLU A 127 8.46 -4.11 -19.51
C GLU A 127 8.10 -5.60 -19.29
N PRO A 128 7.31 -5.91 -18.26
CA PRO A 128 6.62 -4.99 -17.34
C PRO A 128 7.45 -4.55 -16.12
N TYR A 129 8.70 -5.01 -15.97
CA TYR A 129 9.50 -4.82 -14.75
C TYR A 129 9.87 -3.36 -14.50
N ARG A 130 10.22 -2.62 -15.57
CA ARG A 130 10.56 -1.20 -15.49
C ARG A 130 9.41 -0.38 -14.92
N SER A 131 8.20 -0.52 -15.47
CA SER A 131 7.03 0.19 -14.95
C SER A 131 6.59 -0.34 -13.57
N ALA A 132 6.73 -1.65 -13.30
CA ALA A 132 6.42 -2.21 -11.99
C ALA A 132 7.31 -1.64 -10.87
N LEU A 133 8.64 -1.57 -11.07
CA LEU A 133 9.55 -0.97 -10.10
C LEU A 133 9.24 0.51 -9.88
N ALA A 134 8.96 1.23 -10.97
CA ALA A 134 8.65 2.65 -10.90
C ALA A 134 7.32 2.96 -10.19
N LEU A 135 6.25 2.23 -10.54
CA LEU A 135 4.89 2.48 -10.05
C LEU A 135 4.62 1.89 -8.67
N LEU A 136 5.18 0.72 -8.37
CA LEU A 136 4.89 0.01 -7.12
C LEU A 136 5.91 0.32 -6.04
N TRP A 137 7.19 0.39 -6.40
CA TRP A 137 8.27 0.59 -5.45
C TRP A 137 8.87 1.99 -5.52
N GLY A 138 8.48 2.82 -6.49
CA GLY A 138 8.98 4.19 -6.60
C GLY A 138 10.47 4.30 -6.95
N VAL A 139 11.08 3.22 -7.43
CA VAL A 139 12.52 3.07 -7.69
C VAL A 139 12.77 2.56 -9.11
N ALA A 140 14.03 2.51 -9.53
CA ALA A 140 14.43 2.02 -10.86
C ALA A 140 15.77 1.28 -10.79
N GLY A 141 16.08 0.52 -11.84
CA GLY A 141 17.35 -0.18 -11.99
C GLY A 141 17.54 -1.36 -11.03
N VAL A 142 18.72 -1.98 -11.10
CA VAL A 142 19.05 -3.18 -10.34
C VAL A 142 19.21 -2.89 -8.84
N GLU A 143 19.73 -1.73 -8.47
CA GLU A 143 19.75 -1.26 -7.08
C GLU A 143 18.33 -1.04 -6.54
N GLY A 144 17.40 -0.59 -7.39
CA GLY A 144 15.99 -0.48 -7.06
C GLY A 144 15.37 -1.85 -6.76
N LEU A 145 15.67 -2.87 -7.56
CA LEU A 145 15.26 -4.25 -7.30
C LEU A 145 15.82 -4.75 -5.95
N TYR A 146 17.11 -4.53 -5.67
CA TYR A 146 17.70 -4.96 -4.40
C TYR A 146 17.27 -4.13 -3.18
N SER A 147 16.53 -3.03 -3.37
CA SER A 147 15.89 -2.34 -2.24
C SER A 147 14.84 -3.20 -1.53
N GLY A 148 14.28 -4.22 -2.21
CA GLY A 148 13.42 -5.22 -1.60
C GLY A 148 14.17 -6.39 -0.95
N PHE A 149 15.48 -6.55 -1.15
CA PHE A 149 16.21 -7.70 -0.59
C PHE A 149 16.43 -7.56 0.91
N ILE A 150 16.20 -8.62 1.69
CA ILE A 150 16.44 -8.64 3.13
C ILE A 150 17.66 -9.50 3.47
N ALA A 151 17.64 -10.78 3.08
CA ALA A 151 18.64 -11.74 3.55
C ALA A 151 18.87 -12.89 2.58
N ASP A 152 20.12 -13.35 2.54
CA ASP A 152 20.54 -14.53 1.78
C ASP A 152 20.24 -15.86 2.52
N GLY A 153 20.50 -16.97 1.83
CA GLY A 153 20.29 -18.33 2.33
C GLY A 153 21.00 -18.67 3.65
N ARG A 154 22.08 -17.98 4.02
CA ARG A 154 22.84 -18.28 5.24
C ARG A 154 22.09 -17.82 6.48
N LEU A 155 21.31 -16.75 6.41
CA LEU A 155 20.46 -16.34 7.53
C LEU A 155 19.35 -17.36 7.77
N ALA A 156 18.65 -17.78 6.71
CA ALA A 156 17.59 -18.77 6.83
C ALA A 156 18.09 -20.10 7.41
N ALA A 157 19.27 -20.57 6.97
CA ALA A 157 19.91 -21.75 7.56
C ALA A 157 20.20 -21.57 9.07
N ALA A 158 20.72 -20.40 9.47
CA ALA A 158 20.97 -20.12 10.88
C ALA A 158 19.67 -20.06 11.72
N LEU A 159 18.57 -19.53 11.16
CA LEU A 159 17.27 -19.52 11.81
C LEU A 159 16.71 -20.94 11.96
N ARG A 160 16.80 -21.77 10.91
CA ARG A 160 16.41 -23.20 10.96
C ARG A 160 17.18 -23.95 12.05
N ASP A 161 18.51 -23.83 12.04
CA ASP A 161 19.36 -24.56 12.98
C ASP A 161 19.09 -24.12 14.44
N GLY A 162 18.74 -22.84 14.63
CA GLY A 162 18.34 -22.28 15.93
C GLY A 162 16.97 -22.74 16.44
N GLU A 163 16.08 -23.26 15.58
CA GLU A 163 14.74 -23.74 15.96
C GLU A 163 14.75 -25.17 16.56
N GLY A 164 15.91 -25.84 16.58
CA GLY A 164 16.07 -27.14 17.23
C GLY A 164 15.17 -28.24 16.68
N GLY A 165 14.88 -28.19 15.38
CA GLY A 165 14.01 -29.16 14.69
C GLY A 165 12.50 -28.90 14.82
N ARG A 166 12.10 -27.78 15.42
CA ARG A 166 10.71 -27.33 15.42
C ARG A 166 10.29 -26.95 14.00
N VAL A 167 9.31 -27.66 13.46
CA VAL A 167 8.77 -27.44 12.11
C VAL A 167 7.25 -27.57 12.10
N ASN A 168 6.61 -26.95 11.12
CA ASN A 168 5.18 -27.06 10.86
C ASN A 168 4.91 -28.25 9.93
N THR A 169 4.09 -29.18 10.37
CA THR A 169 3.74 -30.40 9.60
C THR A 169 2.23 -30.55 9.52
N ASP A 170 1.76 -31.41 8.62
CA ASP A 170 0.32 -31.73 8.54
C ASP A 170 -0.23 -32.24 9.88
N ASP A 171 0.49 -33.15 10.55
CA ASP A 171 0.07 -33.71 11.85
C ASP A 171 0.19 -32.72 13.02
N ARG A 172 0.97 -31.63 12.84
CA ARG A 172 1.24 -30.63 13.88
C ARG A 172 1.35 -29.24 13.28
N THR A 173 0.20 -28.70 12.90
CA THR A 173 0.06 -27.41 12.21
C THR A 173 0.16 -26.23 13.19
N VAL A 174 1.32 -26.06 13.84
CA VAL A 174 1.53 -25.04 14.88
C VAL A 174 1.26 -23.61 14.38
N ILE A 175 1.57 -23.33 13.11
CA ILE A 175 1.44 -21.99 12.52
C ILE A 175 0.00 -21.47 12.58
N GLU A 176 -1.01 -22.35 12.42
CA GLU A 176 -2.43 -21.95 12.46
C GLU A 176 -2.77 -21.28 13.79
N PHE A 177 -2.36 -21.91 14.89
CA PHE A 177 -2.66 -21.45 16.25
C PHE A 177 -1.78 -20.28 16.68
N GLU A 178 -0.54 -20.21 16.20
CA GLU A 178 0.38 -19.14 16.58
C GLU A 178 0.04 -17.82 15.89
N PHE A 179 -0.32 -17.84 14.60
CA PHE A 179 -0.88 -16.66 13.95
C PHE A 179 -2.18 -16.21 14.64
N ALA A 180 -3.07 -17.15 14.97
CA ALA A 180 -4.34 -16.82 15.62
C ALA A 180 -4.15 -16.08 16.97
N ARG A 181 -3.08 -16.35 17.72
CA ARG A 181 -2.75 -15.65 18.98
C ARG A 181 -2.22 -14.23 18.79
N SER A 182 -1.76 -13.91 17.59
CA SER A 182 -1.13 -12.63 17.26
C SER A 182 -2.06 -11.68 16.52
N VAL A 183 -3.22 -12.16 16.03
CA VAL A 183 -4.27 -11.35 15.39
C VAL A 183 -4.65 -10.15 16.26
N GLY A 184 -4.70 -8.96 15.65
CA GLY A 184 -5.03 -7.70 16.33
C GLY A 184 -3.92 -7.12 17.21
N ARG A 185 -2.72 -7.70 17.21
CA ARG A 185 -1.56 -7.21 17.97
C ARG A 185 -0.51 -6.63 17.02
N ALA A 186 -0.20 -5.35 17.17
CA ALA A 186 0.81 -4.66 16.38
C ALA A 186 2.20 -4.70 17.04
N GLY A 187 3.26 -4.53 16.24
CA GLY A 187 4.63 -4.34 16.71
C GLY A 187 5.31 -5.58 17.31
N LEU A 188 4.82 -6.78 17.01
CA LEU A 188 5.43 -8.03 17.48
C LEU A 188 6.66 -8.44 16.65
N PHE A 189 6.66 -8.11 15.36
CA PHE A 189 7.74 -8.37 14.41
C PHE A 189 7.74 -7.27 13.34
N ASP A 190 8.93 -6.92 12.86
CA ASP A 190 9.13 -5.98 11.75
C ASP A 190 10.19 -6.57 10.79
N PRO A 191 9.92 -6.65 9.46
CA PRO A 191 10.94 -7.01 8.48
C PRO A 191 12.25 -6.21 8.58
N GLU A 192 12.22 -4.97 9.07
CA GLU A 192 13.43 -4.17 9.30
C GLU A 192 14.33 -4.74 10.41
N ASP A 193 13.77 -5.40 11.44
CA ASP A 193 14.57 -6.11 12.46
C ASP A 193 15.30 -7.31 11.83
N LEU A 194 14.63 -8.02 10.92
CA LEU A 194 15.22 -9.12 10.17
C LEU A 194 16.33 -8.62 9.23
N PHE A 195 16.13 -7.49 8.56
CA PHE A 195 17.16 -6.84 7.74
C PHE A 195 18.36 -6.40 8.59
N ALA A 196 18.13 -5.77 9.74
CA ALA A 196 19.19 -5.37 10.65
C ALA A 196 20.00 -6.58 11.14
N LEU A 197 19.33 -7.70 11.47
CA LEU A 197 19.98 -8.97 11.80
C LEU A 197 20.80 -9.52 10.63
N ALA A 198 20.27 -9.47 9.40
CA ALA A 198 20.97 -9.91 8.20
C ALA A 198 22.25 -9.09 7.98
N VAL A 199 22.18 -7.77 8.11
CA VAL A 199 23.34 -6.87 8.00
C VAL A 199 24.37 -7.18 9.09
N ALA A 200 23.95 -7.32 10.34
CA ALA A 200 24.85 -7.62 11.47
C ALA A 200 25.59 -8.96 11.31
N ARG A 201 25.00 -9.91 10.60
CA ARG A 201 25.59 -11.23 10.32
C ARG A 201 26.30 -11.31 8.97
N GLY A 202 26.34 -10.23 8.20
CA GLY A 202 26.92 -10.20 6.85
C GLY A 202 26.12 -11.02 5.83
N ASN A 203 24.82 -11.23 6.06
CA ASN A 203 23.87 -11.97 5.23
C ASN A 203 22.90 -11.05 4.44
N GLY A 204 23.00 -9.73 4.60
CA GLY A 204 22.13 -8.76 3.92
C GLY A 204 22.44 -8.51 2.43
N ARG A 205 23.23 -9.37 1.78
CA ARG A 205 23.62 -9.26 0.37
C ARG A 205 23.63 -10.65 -0.28
N PRO A 206 23.00 -10.83 -1.45
CA PRO A 206 23.01 -12.11 -2.15
C PRO A 206 24.37 -12.36 -2.80
N PRO A 207 24.70 -13.63 -3.15
CA PRO A 207 25.83 -13.94 -4.00
C PRO A 207 25.60 -13.36 -5.41
N LEU A 208 26.60 -12.68 -5.97
CA LEU A 208 26.51 -11.96 -7.25
C LEU A 208 27.54 -12.49 -8.25
N ALA A 209 27.16 -12.52 -9.53
CA ALA A 209 28.05 -12.79 -10.66
C ALA A 209 27.92 -11.69 -11.73
N GLY A 210 28.99 -11.44 -12.47
CA GLY A 210 28.94 -10.56 -13.65
C GLY A 210 28.79 -9.06 -13.36
N GLY A 211 29.14 -8.57 -12.17
CA GLY A 211 29.09 -7.13 -11.86
C GLY A 211 29.19 -6.78 -10.37
N THR A 212 28.86 -5.53 -10.04
CA THR A 212 28.80 -5.01 -8.67
C THR A 212 27.54 -4.16 -8.47
N VAL A 213 26.96 -4.22 -7.27
CA VAL A 213 25.81 -3.39 -6.85
C VAL A 213 26.31 -2.28 -5.92
N ASP A 214 25.83 -1.04 -6.10
CA ASP A 214 26.07 0.03 -5.13
C ASP A 214 25.16 -0.13 -3.90
N TRP A 215 25.66 -0.81 -2.88
CA TRP A 215 24.93 -1.06 -1.65
C TRP A 215 24.61 0.20 -0.82
N ASN A 216 25.33 1.30 -1.02
CA ASN A 216 24.96 2.58 -0.40
C ASN A 216 23.73 3.17 -1.08
N LEU A 217 23.67 3.08 -2.42
CA LEU A 217 22.49 3.46 -3.18
C LEU A 217 21.30 2.55 -2.85
N VAL A 218 21.48 1.23 -2.73
CA VAL A 218 20.42 0.32 -2.27
C VAL A 218 19.84 0.78 -0.92
N GLY A 219 20.71 1.10 0.05
CA GLY A 219 20.28 1.63 1.35
C GLY A 219 19.49 2.93 1.23
N GLU A 220 19.88 3.84 0.33
CA GLU A 220 19.12 5.06 0.05
C GLU A 220 17.77 4.74 -0.62
N LEU A 221 17.73 3.85 -1.61
CA LEU A 221 16.52 3.45 -2.35
C LEU A 221 15.51 2.71 -1.47
N ARG A 222 15.93 1.99 -0.42
CA ARG A 222 15.00 1.46 0.60
C ARG A 222 14.12 2.55 1.20
N THR A 223 14.69 3.75 1.44
CA THR A 223 13.91 4.87 1.99
C THR A 223 12.99 5.52 0.94
N VAL A 224 13.36 5.46 -0.34
CA VAL A 224 12.50 5.88 -1.46
C VAL A 224 11.31 4.91 -1.61
N ARG A 225 11.57 3.61 -1.53
CA ARG A 225 10.55 2.56 -1.54
C ARG A 225 9.61 2.68 -0.33
N ALA A 226 10.15 2.91 0.87
CA ALA A 226 9.33 3.15 2.06
C ALA A 226 8.35 4.32 1.84
N LEU A 227 8.84 5.41 1.22
CA LEU A 227 8.03 6.56 0.88
C LEU A 227 6.95 6.25 -0.18
N ALA A 228 7.25 5.43 -1.18
CA ALA A 228 6.32 5.05 -2.24
C ALA A 228 5.08 4.31 -1.71
N GLU A 229 5.24 3.66 -0.57
CA GLU A 229 4.15 2.96 0.14
C GLU A 229 3.58 3.82 1.30
N GLY A 230 3.99 5.09 1.41
CA GLY A 230 3.46 6.08 2.35
C GLY A 230 4.06 6.03 3.75
N ARG A 231 5.23 5.42 3.95
CA ARG A 231 5.94 5.40 5.24
C ARG A 231 7.11 6.39 5.28
N GLY A 232 7.28 7.03 6.44
CA GLY A 232 8.44 7.88 6.74
C GLY A 232 9.71 7.06 6.98
N THR A 233 10.79 7.73 7.37
CA THR A 233 12.07 7.07 7.64
C THR A 233 12.69 7.58 8.93
N SER A 234 13.08 6.66 9.80
CA SER A 234 13.86 6.95 11.02
C SER A 234 15.35 6.67 10.83
N ALA A 235 15.79 6.36 9.60
CA ALA A 235 17.17 5.99 9.32
C ALA A 235 18.12 7.16 9.62
N ARG A 236 19.22 6.86 10.32
CA ARG A 236 20.31 7.81 10.58
C ARG A 236 21.50 7.46 9.70
N VAL A 237 21.98 8.44 8.95
CA VAL A 237 23.02 8.22 7.92
C VAL A 237 24.18 9.20 8.09
N LYS A 238 25.34 8.80 7.55
CA LYS A 238 26.51 9.69 7.44
C LYS A 238 26.43 10.45 6.12
N GLY A 239 26.67 11.76 6.16
CA GLY A 239 26.66 12.62 4.97
C GLY A 239 25.57 13.68 5.05
N PRO A 240 25.92 14.99 5.11
CA PRO A 240 24.94 16.06 5.25
C PRO A 240 23.86 16.08 4.17
N ALA A 241 24.24 15.85 2.90
CA ALA A 241 23.28 15.85 1.79
C ALA A 241 22.28 14.69 1.87
N LEU A 242 22.74 13.48 2.20
CA LEU A 242 21.86 12.33 2.35
C LEU A 242 20.93 12.51 3.56
N GLN A 243 21.43 13.06 4.67
CA GLN A 243 20.61 13.37 5.84
C GLN A 243 19.48 14.34 5.48
N GLN A 244 19.76 15.39 4.69
CA GLN A 244 18.73 16.31 4.22
C GLN A 244 17.68 15.63 3.32
N ARG A 245 18.08 14.72 2.42
CA ARG A 245 17.13 13.95 1.62
C ARG A 245 16.23 13.06 2.48
N LEU A 246 16.77 12.40 3.51
CA LEU A 246 15.96 11.58 4.43
C LEU A 246 14.96 12.42 5.23
N LEU A 247 15.39 13.58 5.74
CA LEU A 247 14.49 14.52 6.42
C LEU A 247 13.39 15.03 5.49
N ALA A 248 13.71 15.27 4.22
CA ALA A 248 12.72 15.68 3.22
C ALA A 248 11.66 14.58 2.99
N ARG A 249 12.10 13.33 2.81
CA ARG A 249 11.22 12.16 2.63
C ARG A 249 10.34 11.93 3.85
N ASP A 250 10.91 12.03 5.06
CA ASP A 250 10.17 11.87 6.31
C ASP A 250 9.12 12.97 6.51
N ALA A 251 9.47 14.23 6.26
CA ALA A 251 8.53 15.35 6.30
C ALA A 251 7.38 15.14 5.30
N TYR A 252 7.69 14.70 4.08
CA TYR A 252 6.68 14.43 3.04
C TYR A 252 5.73 13.29 3.42
N ALA A 253 6.25 12.20 3.99
CA ALA A 253 5.45 11.06 4.47
C ALA A 253 4.43 11.48 5.54
N HIS A 254 4.79 12.44 6.39
CA HIS A 254 3.92 13.01 7.43
C HIS A 254 3.05 14.18 6.93
N GLY A 255 3.06 14.47 5.62
CA GLY A 255 2.25 15.51 5.00
C GLY A 255 2.81 16.94 5.15
N ASP A 256 4.01 17.11 5.71
CA ASP A 256 4.70 18.40 5.77
C ASP A 256 5.40 18.71 4.44
N LEU A 257 4.61 19.19 3.47
CA LEU A 257 5.10 19.54 2.13
C LEU A 257 6.14 20.67 2.16
N ARG A 258 6.02 21.60 3.11
CA ARG A 258 6.93 22.73 3.26
C ARG A 258 8.27 22.29 3.84
N GLY A 259 8.25 21.52 4.93
CA GLY A 259 9.46 20.93 5.50
C GLY A 259 10.18 20.04 4.50
N ALA A 260 9.43 19.24 3.71
CA ALA A 260 10.00 18.44 2.63
C ALA A 260 10.74 19.29 1.59
N GLN A 261 10.15 20.42 1.16
CA GLN A 261 10.80 21.35 0.24
C GLN A 261 12.05 22.00 0.86
N GLU A 262 11.94 22.49 2.09
CA GLU A 262 13.05 23.15 2.80
C GLU A 262 14.25 22.22 2.97
N HIS A 263 14.02 20.99 3.42
CA HIS A 263 15.06 19.97 3.57
C HIS A 263 15.67 19.56 2.23
N TRP A 264 14.86 19.35 1.19
CA TRP A 264 15.40 18.95 -0.10
C TRP A 264 16.27 20.02 -0.74
N LEU A 265 15.87 21.30 -0.62
CA LEU A 265 16.61 22.43 -1.17
C LEU A 265 17.87 22.78 -0.36
N ALA A 266 18.07 22.19 0.82
CA ALA A 266 19.29 22.32 1.61
C ALA A 266 20.44 21.44 1.10
N GLN A 267 20.26 20.76 -0.03
CA GLN A 267 21.27 19.94 -0.70
C GLN A 267 21.11 20.02 -2.23
N ASP A 268 22.19 19.75 -2.98
CA ASP A 268 22.23 19.93 -4.44
C ASP A 268 22.03 18.64 -5.26
N GLY A 269 21.81 17.50 -4.61
CA GLY A 269 21.61 16.22 -5.27
C GLY A 269 20.23 16.10 -5.92
N GLY A 270 20.18 15.51 -7.10
CA GLY A 270 18.93 15.20 -7.82
C GLY A 270 18.15 14.02 -7.20
N PRO A 271 16.90 13.80 -7.67
CA PRO A 271 16.06 12.68 -7.24
C PRO A 271 16.72 11.33 -7.56
N ARG A 272 16.53 10.33 -6.68
CA ARG A 272 17.07 8.96 -6.88
C ARG A 272 16.14 8.02 -7.60
N GLY A 273 14.85 8.34 -7.67
CA GLY A 273 13.85 7.50 -8.33
C GLY A 273 12.53 8.23 -8.53
N PRO A 274 11.55 7.59 -9.20
CA PRO A 274 10.24 8.15 -9.47
C PRO A 274 9.54 8.74 -8.24
N MET A 275 9.66 8.11 -7.06
CA MET A 275 9.00 8.64 -5.87
C MET A 275 9.62 9.94 -5.35
N ASP A 276 10.94 10.13 -5.46
CA ASP A 276 11.55 11.42 -5.16
C ASP A 276 11.03 12.50 -6.12
N VAL A 277 10.84 12.17 -7.41
CA VAL A 277 10.28 13.10 -8.41
C VAL A 277 8.86 13.52 -8.01
N THR A 278 8.00 12.57 -7.62
CA THR A 278 6.63 12.87 -7.16
C THR A 278 6.63 13.73 -5.90
N MET A 279 7.47 13.41 -4.91
CA MET A 279 7.64 14.22 -3.70
C MET A 279 8.01 15.65 -4.05
N LEU A 280 9.03 15.85 -4.89
CA LEU A 280 9.50 17.18 -5.28
C LEU A 280 8.45 17.96 -6.04
N ALA A 281 7.78 17.31 -7.00
CA ALA A 281 6.71 17.93 -7.76
C ALA A 281 5.61 18.43 -6.81
N GLU A 282 5.20 17.65 -5.82
CA GLU A 282 4.13 18.06 -4.91
C GLU A 282 4.57 19.13 -3.92
N SER A 283 5.73 18.95 -3.30
CA SER A 283 6.27 19.90 -2.31
C SER A 283 6.44 21.28 -2.94
N LEU A 284 7.07 21.37 -4.12
CA LEU A 284 7.23 22.62 -4.86
C LEU A 284 5.88 23.20 -5.35
N SER A 285 4.92 22.33 -5.71
CA SER A 285 3.57 22.75 -6.08
C SER A 285 2.84 23.42 -4.92
N ALA A 286 3.11 23.02 -3.68
CA ALA A 286 2.47 23.61 -2.50
C ALA A 286 2.76 25.11 -2.36
N SER A 287 3.92 25.60 -2.84
CA SER A 287 4.28 27.02 -2.85
C SER A 287 4.18 27.69 -4.24
N ALA A 288 3.54 27.03 -5.22
CA ALA A 288 3.52 27.47 -6.63
C ALA A 288 4.92 27.76 -7.20
N ASP A 289 5.94 27.02 -6.75
CA ASP A 289 7.30 27.20 -7.26
C ASP A 289 7.38 26.70 -8.71
N PRO A 290 7.87 27.51 -9.66
CA PRO A 290 7.95 27.12 -11.07
C PRO A 290 8.86 25.92 -11.33
N ARG A 291 9.78 25.61 -10.40
CA ARG A 291 10.61 24.39 -10.45
C ARG A 291 9.80 23.10 -10.32
N ALA A 292 8.54 23.18 -9.89
CA ALA A 292 7.64 22.02 -9.88
C ALA A 292 7.34 21.50 -11.30
N LEU A 293 7.21 22.39 -12.29
CA LEU A 293 6.66 22.06 -13.61
C LEU A 293 7.48 20.99 -14.37
N PRO A 294 8.84 21.05 -14.41
CA PRO A 294 9.62 19.98 -15.03
C PRO A 294 9.49 18.62 -14.33
N TYR A 295 9.29 18.60 -13.00
CA TYR A 295 9.06 17.35 -12.27
C TYR A 295 7.66 16.81 -12.50
N ILE A 296 6.65 17.67 -12.59
CA ILE A 296 5.29 17.28 -12.98
C ILE A 296 5.28 16.60 -14.36
N GLU A 297 6.02 17.13 -15.34
CA GLU A 297 6.11 16.51 -16.66
C GLU A 297 6.81 15.15 -16.63
N GLN A 298 7.79 14.97 -15.74
CA GLN A 298 8.39 13.64 -15.51
C GLN A 298 7.38 12.67 -14.90
N VAL A 299 6.58 13.10 -13.91
CA VAL A 299 5.48 12.28 -13.35
C VAL A 299 4.47 11.93 -14.44
N ARG A 300 4.14 12.85 -15.35
CA ARG A 300 3.15 12.64 -16.42
C ARG A 300 3.50 11.46 -17.34
N LEU A 301 4.78 11.16 -17.53
CA LEU A 301 5.22 10.04 -18.37
C LEU A 301 4.85 8.67 -17.80
N LEU A 302 4.74 8.54 -16.47
CA LEU A 302 4.44 7.28 -15.78
C LEU A 302 3.03 7.28 -15.16
N GLN A 303 2.62 8.39 -14.57
CA GLN A 303 1.42 8.55 -13.76
C GLN A 303 0.64 9.82 -14.19
N PRO A 304 0.02 9.84 -15.40
CA PRO A 304 -0.71 11.02 -15.88
C PRO A 304 -1.75 11.60 -14.91
N PRO A 305 -2.58 10.80 -14.21
CA PRO A 305 -3.55 11.34 -13.26
C PRO A 305 -2.89 12.07 -12.08
N GLU A 306 -1.71 11.64 -11.66
CA GLU A 306 -0.95 12.29 -10.59
C GLU A 306 -0.36 13.61 -11.04
N ALA A 307 0.13 13.69 -12.29
CA ALA A 307 0.57 14.96 -12.85
C ALA A 307 -0.54 16.01 -12.84
N ASP A 308 -1.79 15.61 -13.13
CA ASP A 308 -2.94 16.52 -13.03
C ASP A 308 -3.26 16.89 -11.57
N ALA A 309 -3.14 15.96 -10.62
CA ALA A 309 -3.28 16.26 -9.20
C ALA A 309 -2.23 17.27 -8.70
N LEU A 310 -0.99 17.16 -9.19
CA LEU A 310 0.12 18.05 -8.87
C LEU A 310 -0.08 19.43 -9.49
N LEU A 311 -0.49 19.51 -10.76
CA LEU A 311 -0.87 20.78 -11.40
C LEU A 311 -2.03 21.46 -10.69
N ALA A 312 -3.02 20.70 -10.24
CA ALA A 312 -4.12 21.26 -9.47
C ALA A 312 -3.63 21.94 -8.19
N ARG A 313 -2.69 21.30 -7.46
CA ARG A 313 -2.07 21.89 -6.28
C ARG A 313 -1.30 23.17 -6.64
N TRP A 314 -0.47 23.12 -7.67
CA TRP A 314 0.32 24.27 -8.12
C TRP A 314 -0.59 25.46 -8.48
N LYS A 315 -1.65 25.20 -9.26
CA LYS A 315 -2.65 26.21 -9.66
C LYS A 315 -3.43 26.77 -8.47
N ALA A 316 -3.80 25.92 -7.51
CA ALA A 316 -4.47 26.37 -6.30
C ALA A 316 -3.57 27.30 -5.48
N SER A 317 -2.29 26.99 -5.34
CA SER A 317 -1.31 27.83 -4.65
C SER A 317 -0.99 29.11 -5.42
N ALA A 318 -1.10 29.11 -6.75
CA ALA A 318 -0.98 30.31 -7.59
C ALA A 318 -2.25 31.20 -7.58
N GLY A 319 -3.31 30.79 -6.87
CA GLY A 319 -4.59 31.51 -6.82
C GLY A 319 -5.53 31.24 -8.01
N GLU A 320 -5.14 30.35 -8.93
CA GLU A 320 -5.92 29.95 -10.11
C GLU A 320 -6.95 28.85 -9.76
N VAL A 321 -7.91 29.17 -8.88
CA VAL A 321 -8.85 28.21 -8.28
C VAL A 321 -9.70 27.45 -9.31
N GLY A 322 -10.12 28.10 -10.39
CA GLY A 322 -10.89 27.45 -11.47
C GLY A 322 -10.07 26.38 -12.20
N ALA A 323 -8.87 26.74 -12.65
CA ALA A 323 -7.95 25.81 -13.31
C ALA A 323 -7.54 24.67 -12.38
N ALA A 324 -7.35 24.94 -11.08
CA ALA A 324 -7.09 23.90 -10.10
C ALA A 324 -8.23 22.86 -10.03
N ALA A 325 -9.48 23.30 -10.09
CA ALA A 325 -10.65 22.42 -10.08
C ALA A 325 -10.76 21.57 -11.35
N GLU A 326 -10.41 22.13 -12.52
CA GLU A 326 -10.37 21.38 -13.79
C GLU A 326 -9.32 20.26 -13.75
N HIS A 327 -8.12 20.55 -13.24
CA HIS A 327 -7.07 19.54 -13.08
C HIS A 327 -7.44 18.48 -12.03
N LEU A 328 -8.11 18.84 -10.92
CA LEU A 328 -8.64 17.84 -9.98
C LEU A 328 -9.64 16.91 -10.65
N GLN A 329 -10.54 17.45 -11.48
CA GLN A 329 -11.49 16.62 -12.22
C GLN A 329 -10.77 15.66 -13.18
N ALA A 330 -9.74 16.13 -13.89
CA ALA A 330 -8.92 15.30 -14.77
C ALA A 330 -8.22 14.17 -13.98
N ALA A 331 -7.58 14.51 -12.86
CA ALA A 331 -6.93 13.55 -11.96
C ALA A 331 -7.91 12.48 -11.47
N PHE A 332 -9.08 12.88 -10.97
CA PHE A 332 -10.11 11.98 -10.46
C PHE A 332 -10.69 11.06 -11.55
N ARG A 333 -10.94 11.59 -12.76
CA ARG A 333 -11.37 10.75 -13.90
C ARG A 333 -10.27 9.76 -14.29
N GLY A 334 -9.01 10.20 -14.30
CA GLY A 334 -7.86 9.34 -14.58
C GLY A 334 -7.71 8.20 -13.58
N CYS A 335 -7.86 8.47 -12.27
CA CYS A 335 -7.80 7.44 -11.24
C CYS A 335 -8.97 6.44 -11.29
N ARG A 336 -10.01 6.62 -12.12
CA ARG A 336 -11.05 5.59 -12.35
C ARG A 336 -10.54 4.39 -13.14
N THR A 337 -9.52 4.60 -13.98
CA THR A 337 -8.96 3.56 -14.85
C THR A 337 -7.50 3.23 -14.52
N PHE A 338 -6.78 4.16 -13.90
CA PHE A 338 -5.40 3.98 -13.45
C PHE A 338 -5.36 3.46 -11.98
N PRO A 339 -4.97 2.19 -11.74
CA PRO A 339 -5.02 1.60 -10.40
C PRO A 339 -3.86 1.98 -9.47
N TRP A 340 -2.83 2.63 -10.01
CA TRP A 340 -1.56 2.89 -9.31
C TRP A 340 -1.45 4.32 -8.79
N CYS A 341 -2.57 5.05 -8.61
CA CYS A 341 -2.54 6.39 -8.04
C CYS A 341 -1.96 6.35 -6.61
N TYR A 342 -0.88 7.08 -6.36
CA TYR A 342 -0.22 7.19 -5.06
C TYR A 342 -1.19 7.73 -4.01
N ARG A 343 -1.53 6.86 -3.04
CA ARG A 343 -2.65 7.08 -2.11
C ARG A 343 -2.51 8.38 -1.29
N PRO A 344 -1.35 8.72 -0.69
CA PRO A 344 -1.20 9.97 0.06
C PRO A 344 -1.43 11.23 -0.80
N LEU A 345 -0.94 11.27 -2.04
CA LEU A 345 -1.21 12.38 -2.95
C LEU A 345 -2.71 12.47 -3.26
N LEU A 346 -3.34 11.36 -3.64
CA LEU A 346 -4.77 11.33 -3.97
C LEU A 346 -5.66 11.74 -2.78
N ALA A 347 -5.32 11.32 -1.56
CA ALA A 347 -5.99 11.73 -0.33
C ALA A 347 -5.94 13.25 -0.15
N ARG A 348 -4.75 13.86 -0.28
CA ARG A 348 -4.60 15.31 -0.21
C ARG A 348 -5.28 16.05 -1.38
N SER A 349 -5.42 15.43 -2.54
CA SER A 349 -6.19 15.98 -3.67
C SER A 349 -7.70 16.02 -3.38
N LEU A 350 -8.24 15.00 -2.70
CA LEU A 350 -9.63 14.99 -2.23
C LEU A 350 -9.87 16.09 -1.19
N GLU A 351 -8.92 16.30 -0.27
CA GLU A 351 -8.96 17.40 0.69
C GLU A 351 -8.89 18.77 0.00
N LEU A 352 -8.02 18.91 -1.01
CA LEU A 352 -7.94 20.12 -1.81
C LEU A 352 -9.27 20.40 -2.52
N ALA A 353 -9.90 19.38 -3.13
CA ALA A 353 -11.21 19.52 -3.78
C ALA A 353 -12.25 20.10 -2.82
N TRP A 354 -12.35 19.54 -1.61
CA TRP A 354 -13.24 20.05 -0.57
C TRP A 354 -12.91 21.50 -0.20
N GLY A 355 -11.64 21.81 0.05
CA GLY A 355 -11.19 23.16 0.40
C GLY A 355 -11.38 24.20 -0.71
N LEU A 356 -11.37 23.80 -1.98
CA LEU A 356 -11.70 24.70 -3.10
C LEU A 356 -13.21 24.98 -3.15
N THR A 357 -14.06 23.97 -2.95
CA THR A 357 -15.52 24.17 -2.97
C THR A 357 -16.02 25.06 -1.83
N GLN A 358 -15.36 25.04 -0.67
CA GLN A 358 -15.69 25.99 0.41
C GLN A 358 -15.41 27.44 0.02
N ARG A 359 -14.35 27.68 -0.78
CA ARG A 359 -13.97 29.02 -1.25
C ARG A 359 -14.79 29.48 -2.47
N ARG A 360 -15.15 28.54 -3.34
CA ARG A 360 -15.88 28.76 -4.60
C ARG A 360 -16.98 27.70 -4.75
N PRO A 361 -18.16 27.90 -4.12
CA PRO A 361 -19.25 26.92 -4.14
C PRO A 361 -19.77 26.58 -5.54
N ASP A 362 -19.59 27.48 -6.51
CA ASP A 362 -19.94 27.28 -7.92
C ASP A 362 -19.18 26.11 -8.58
N LEU A 363 -17.98 25.76 -8.07
CA LEU A 363 -17.21 24.59 -8.52
C LEU A 363 -17.77 23.27 -8.00
N GLY A 364 -18.71 23.32 -7.04
CA GLY A 364 -19.26 22.16 -6.37
C GLY A 364 -19.93 21.15 -7.30
N ALA A 365 -20.62 21.63 -8.33
CA ALA A 365 -21.35 20.78 -9.27
C ALA A 365 -20.42 19.79 -9.99
N ALA A 366 -19.40 20.32 -10.66
CA ALA A 366 -18.49 19.52 -11.48
C ALA A 366 -17.65 18.54 -10.63
N LEU A 367 -17.22 18.97 -9.44
CA LEU A 367 -16.47 18.10 -8.51
C LEU A 367 -17.36 17.02 -7.88
N PHE A 368 -18.62 17.34 -7.55
CA PHE A 368 -19.60 16.36 -7.07
C PHE A 368 -19.85 15.27 -8.10
N GLU A 369 -20.14 15.64 -9.35
CA GLU A 369 -20.34 14.70 -10.45
C GLU A 369 -19.11 13.84 -10.70
N THR A 370 -17.92 14.45 -10.68
CA THR A 370 -16.68 13.73 -10.91
C THR A 370 -16.36 12.74 -9.80
N LEU A 371 -16.74 13.03 -8.55
CA LEU A 371 -16.53 12.13 -7.43
C LEU A 371 -17.64 11.10 -7.26
N ALA A 372 -18.68 11.05 -8.11
CA ALA A 372 -19.76 10.08 -7.98
C ALA A 372 -19.30 8.63 -8.25
N GLU A 373 -18.42 8.44 -9.23
CA GLU A 373 -17.88 7.13 -9.59
C GLU A 373 -16.67 6.74 -8.73
N PRO A 374 -16.52 5.45 -8.38
CA PRO A 374 -15.37 4.96 -7.63
C PRO A 374 -14.09 5.01 -8.47
N PHE A 375 -12.95 5.18 -7.78
CA PHE A 375 -11.64 5.00 -8.40
C PHE A 375 -11.35 3.52 -8.69
N ALA A 376 -10.37 3.27 -9.55
CA ALA A 376 -9.85 1.94 -9.84
C ALA A 376 -9.52 1.21 -8.53
N VAL A 377 -9.81 -0.10 -8.50
CA VAL A 377 -9.66 -0.97 -7.32
C VAL A 377 -10.35 -0.45 -6.03
N ARG A 378 -11.29 0.49 -6.15
CA ARG A 378 -11.93 1.20 -5.03
C ARG A 378 -10.91 1.82 -4.07
N THR A 379 -9.77 2.29 -4.60
CA THR A 379 -8.77 2.98 -3.77
C THR A 379 -9.39 4.22 -3.11
N LEU A 380 -9.13 4.40 -1.82
CA LEU A 380 -9.66 5.52 -1.00
C LEU A 380 -11.18 5.72 -1.04
N ASP A 381 -11.98 4.67 -1.29
CA ASP A 381 -13.42 4.82 -1.50
C ASP A 381 -14.13 5.49 -0.33
N GLY A 382 -13.72 5.19 0.91
CA GLY A 382 -14.26 5.85 2.10
C GLY A 382 -14.01 7.36 2.11
N GLN A 383 -12.78 7.81 1.82
CA GLN A 383 -12.44 9.22 1.78
C GLN A 383 -13.10 9.92 0.58
N ARG A 384 -13.13 9.27 -0.59
CA ARG A 384 -13.85 9.75 -1.78
C ARG A 384 -15.33 9.99 -1.48
N VAL A 385 -16.01 9.01 -0.89
CA VAL A 385 -17.44 9.12 -0.53
C VAL A 385 -17.66 10.21 0.51
N SER A 386 -16.77 10.34 1.50
CA SER A 386 -16.83 11.43 2.49
C SER A 386 -16.70 12.82 1.84
N THR A 387 -15.76 12.98 0.91
CA THR A 387 -15.58 14.23 0.13
C THR A 387 -16.77 14.50 -0.77
N TYR A 388 -17.25 13.48 -1.51
CA TYR A 388 -18.46 13.55 -2.35
C TYR A 388 -19.67 14.01 -1.55
N PHE A 389 -19.89 13.39 -0.39
CA PHE A 389 -20.96 13.74 0.54
C PHE A 389 -20.83 15.19 1.03
N SER A 390 -19.64 15.60 1.48
CA SER A 390 -19.39 16.94 2.01
C SER A 390 -19.63 18.03 0.95
N ILE A 391 -19.12 17.83 -0.27
CA ILE A 391 -19.35 18.75 -1.39
C ILE A 391 -20.84 18.83 -1.69
N GLY A 392 -21.54 17.70 -1.80
CA GLY A 392 -22.96 17.65 -2.13
C GLY A 392 -23.81 18.47 -1.15
N LEU A 393 -23.64 18.23 0.16
CA LEU A 393 -24.45 18.89 1.18
C LEU A 393 -24.15 20.40 1.31
N ALA A 394 -22.92 20.82 1.04
CA ALA A 394 -22.52 22.21 1.23
C ALA A 394 -22.86 23.12 0.03
N THR A 395 -23.00 22.54 -1.17
CA THR A 395 -23.11 23.32 -2.41
C THR A 395 -24.52 23.35 -2.98
N ASP A 396 -25.29 22.26 -2.82
CA ASP A 396 -26.72 22.20 -3.13
C ASP A 396 -27.38 21.05 -2.37
N PHE A 397 -27.75 21.31 -1.11
CA PHE A 397 -28.37 20.28 -0.26
C PHE A 397 -29.63 19.69 -0.90
N ALA A 398 -30.53 20.53 -1.42
CA ALA A 398 -31.82 20.07 -1.93
C ALA A 398 -31.67 19.17 -3.16
N GLY A 399 -30.81 19.56 -4.11
CA GLY A 399 -30.60 18.80 -5.34
C GLY A 399 -29.68 17.59 -5.20
N ARG A 400 -28.77 17.56 -4.20
CA ARG A 400 -27.69 16.56 -4.14
C ARG A 400 -27.78 15.58 -2.97
N CYS A 401 -28.56 15.88 -1.92
CA CYS A 401 -28.53 15.07 -0.71
C CYS A 401 -28.98 13.61 -0.96
N LEU A 402 -29.92 13.35 -1.87
CA LEU A 402 -30.37 11.98 -2.16
C LEU A 402 -29.24 11.10 -2.68
N ALA A 403 -28.48 11.60 -3.67
CA ALA A 403 -27.35 10.88 -4.24
C ALA A 403 -26.20 10.75 -3.22
N ALA A 404 -25.94 11.81 -2.45
CA ALA A 404 -24.95 11.79 -1.36
C ALA A 404 -25.25 10.72 -0.30
N PHE A 405 -26.49 10.62 0.18
CA PHE A 405 -26.88 9.60 1.15
C PHE A 405 -26.97 8.20 0.53
N ALA A 406 -27.37 8.07 -0.73
CA ALA A 406 -27.37 6.77 -1.42
C ALA A 406 -25.97 6.12 -1.45
N ALA A 407 -24.90 6.90 -1.55
CA ALA A 407 -23.53 6.39 -1.49
C ALA A 407 -23.10 5.87 -0.11
N LEU A 408 -23.82 6.26 0.97
CA LEU A 408 -23.56 5.82 2.34
C LEU A 408 -24.47 4.65 2.76
N GLU A 409 -25.61 4.43 2.09
CA GLU A 409 -26.53 3.35 2.45
C GLU A 409 -25.94 1.96 2.10
N PRO A 410 -26.19 0.93 2.94
CA PRO A 410 -26.98 0.95 4.17
C PRO A 410 -26.19 1.33 5.44
N ARG A 411 -24.91 1.71 5.29
CA ARG A 411 -23.94 1.92 6.39
C ARG A 411 -23.68 3.41 6.62
N VAL A 412 -24.73 4.14 6.99
CA VAL A 412 -24.63 5.57 7.29
C VAL A 412 -23.88 5.79 8.62
N PRO A 413 -22.92 6.72 8.70
CA PRO A 413 -22.27 7.09 9.97
C PRO A 413 -23.29 7.42 11.06
N TRP A 414 -23.14 6.79 12.23
CA TRP A 414 -24.06 6.94 13.36
C TRP A 414 -23.74 8.17 14.20
N GLU A 415 -23.77 9.34 13.56
CA GLU A 415 -23.48 10.64 14.17
C GLU A 415 -24.72 11.53 14.08
N ARG A 416 -25.04 12.24 15.18
CA ARG A 416 -26.24 13.10 15.28
C ARG A 416 -26.45 13.98 14.04
N ARG A 417 -25.42 14.75 13.65
CA ARG A 417 -25.49 15.69 12.52
C ARG A 417 -25.80 14.98 11.20
N VAL A 418 -25.22 13.80 10.98
CA VAL A 418 -25.44 13.02 9.75
C VAL A 418 -26.86 12.46 9.73
N LEU A 419 -27.35 11.95 10.87
CA LEU A 419 -28.71 11.43 11.00
C LEU A 419 -29.79 12.52 10.82
N GLU A 420 -29.58 13.70 11.41
CA GLU A 420 -30.45 14.87 11.22
C GLU A 420 -30.49 15.31 9.75
N GLN A 421 -29.33 15.37 9.09
CA GLN A 421 -29.25 15.70 7.66
C GLN A 421 -29.92 14.63 6.78
N ARG A 422 -29.82 13.35 7.15
CA ARG A 422 -30.43 12.22 6.44
C ARG A 422 -31.95 12.27 6.52
N GLU A 423 -32.49 12.42 7.72
CA GLU A 423 -33.92 12.59 7.95
C GLU A 423 -34.46 13.80 7.17
N ARG A 424 -33.78 14.95 7.27
CA ARG A 424 -34.15 16.16 6.53
C ARG A 424 -34.15 15.91 5.02
N CYS A 425 -33.12 15.26 4.50
CA CYS A 425 -33.01 14.98 3.06
C CYS A 425 -34.16 14.11 2.56
N TYR A 426 -34.43 12.98 3.23
CA TYR A 426 -35.46 12.05 2.80
C TYR A 426 -36.87 12.63 2.97
N THR A 427 -37.11 13.41 4.04
CA THR A 427 -38.38 14.12 4.22
C THR A 427 -38.60 15.16 3.13
N LEU A 428 -37.60 15.99 2.82
CA LEU A 428 -37.68 17.03 1.78
C LEU A 428 -38.02 16.45 0.41
N ASN A 429 -37.54 15.25 0.11
CA ASN A 429 -37.67 14.61 -1.19
C ASN A 429 -38.79 13.55 -1.25
N HIS A 430 -39.60 13.40 -0.19
CA HIS A 430 -40.62 12.36 -0.08
C HIS A 430 -40.07 10.94 -0.34
N ASP A 431 -38.83 10.66 0.08
CA ASP A 431 -38.17 9.37 -0.12
C ASP A 431 -38.78 8.30 0.82
N PRO A 432 -39.05 7.07 0.36
CA PRO A 432 -39.63 6.01 1.18
C PRO A 432 -38.78 5.64 2.42
N ARG A 433 -37.49 5.97 2.43
CA ARG A 433 -36.59 5.76 3.57
C ARG A 433 -36.77 6.77 4.69
N ALA A 434 -37.58 7.83 4.53
CA ALA A 434 -37.78 8.87 5.53
C ALA A 434 -38.21 8.31 6.91
N ALA A 435 -39.14 7.34 6.93
CA ALA A 435 -39.60 6.73 8.17
C ALA A 435 -38.47 5.99 8.92
N ARG A 436 -37.61 5.27 8.19
CA ARG A 436 -36.44 4.61 8.77
C ARG A 436 -35.42 5.63 9.28
N ALA A 437 -35.15 6.70 8.53
CA ALA A 437 -34.22 7.73 8.96
C ALA A 437 -34.68 8.45 10.22
N HIS A 438 -35.99 8.71 10.35
CA HIS A 438 -36.59 9.26 11.58
C HIS A 438 -36.41 8.30 12.77
N ALA A 439 -36.69 7.01 12.57
CA ALA A 439 -36.51 6.00 13.63
C ALA A 439 -35.04 5.87 14.06
N ASP A 440 -34.11 5.91 13.11
CA ASP A 440 -32.67 5.87 13.38
C ASP A 440 -32.22 7.09 14.22
N LEU A 441 -32.66 8.30 13.85
CA LEU A 441 -32.37 9.51 14.62
C LEU A 441 -32.98 9.47 16.03
N ALA A 442 -34.24 9.03 16.16
CA ALA A 442 -34.90 8.88 17.45
C ALA A 442 -34.16 7.89 18.36
N ALA A 443 -33.69 6.77 17.81
CA ALA A 443 -32.89 5.78 18.53
C ALA A 443 -31.55 6.38 19.00
N PHE A 444 -30.87 7.17 18.16
CA PHE A 444 -29.65 7.89 18.56
C PHE A 444 -29.91 8.85 19.73
N VAL A 445 -30.99 9.64 19.66
CA VAL A 445 -31.35 10.61 20.70
C VAL A 445 -31.68 9.90 22.02
N ALA A 446 -32.46 8.82 21.97
CA ALA A 446 -32.84 8.04 23.14
C ALA A 446 -31.65 7.36 23.83
N ALA A 447 -30.62 6.97 23.07
CA ALA A 447 -29.40 6.37 23.58
C ALA A 447 -28.34 7.40 24.01
N THR A 448 -28.56 8.70 23.77
CA THR A 448 -27.61 9.75 24.18
C THR A 448 -27.57 9.81 25.71
N PRO A 449 -26.40 9.67 26.35
CA PRO A 449 -26.29 9.78 27.80
C PRO A 449 -26.88 11.10 28.30
N GLY A 450 -27.65 11.04 29.38
CA GLY A 450 -28.12 12.25 30.07
C GLY A 450 -26.95 13.11 30.51
N THR A 451 -27.19 14.41 30.65
CA THR A 451 -26.23 15.33 31.26
C THR A 451 -26.10 15.04 32.76
N ILE A 452 -25.02 15.48 33.40
CA ILE A 452 -24.75 15.22 34.83
C ILE A 452 -25.83 15.80 35.77
N ASP A 453 -26.59 16.78 35.29
CA ASP A 453 -27.74 17.40 35.95
C ASP A 453 -29.09 16.77 35.56
N GLY A 454 -29.09 15.76 34.68
CA GLY A 454 -30.28 15.01 34.28
C GLY A 454 -30.91 14.30 35.48
N GLY A 455 -31.97 14.89 36.03
CA GLY A 455 -32.67 14.40 37.23
C GLY A 455 -32.43 15.22 38.50
N LEU A 456 -31.55 16.22 38.47
CA LEU A 456 -31.50 17.23 39.52
C LEU A 456 -32.66 18.21 39.30
N GLY A 457 -33.65 18.17 40.19
CA GLY A 457 -34.73 19.15 40.19
C GLY A 457 -34.17 20.57 40.21
N SER A 458 -34.79 21.49 39.46
CA SER A 458 -34.38 22.89 39.43
C SER A 458 -34.23 23.43 40.86
N PRO A 459 -33.18 24.19 41.20
CA PRO A 459 -33.09 24.80 42.51
C PRO A 459 -34.32 25.69 42.67
N GLY A 460 -35.22 25.28 43.57
CA GLY A 460 -36.45 25.99 43.87
C GLY A 460 -36.13 27.45 44.19
N ARG A 461 -36.85 28.36 43.56
CA ARG A 461 -36.82 29.79 43.89
C ARG A 461 -37.55 30.07 45.19
#